data_AF-A0A915NS11-F1
#
_entry.id   AF-A0A915NS11-F1
#
_cell.length_a   1.000
_cell.length_b   1.000
_cell.length_c   1.000
_cell.angle_alpha   90.00
_cell.angle_beta   90.00
_cell.angle_gamma   90.00
#
_symmetry.space_group_name_H-M   'P 1'
#
loop_
_entity.id
_entity.type
_entity.pdbx_description
1 polymer ?
#
loop_
_entity_poly.entity_id
_entity_poly.type
_entity_poly.pdbx_seq_one_letter_code
_entity_poly.pdbx_strand_id
1 'polypeptide(L)'
;MFYTTTNTKAVRRDTFAVGSPLNALIDIIISNKENKSPLDRIAAACDKHNSFLSCIRKCQHSIARQIIADGQQAMNAICQSFRIDKEFQNFVLPCLVRNGPRIGKSCQLHWSLMESDVYETISQRQFLYNGYDPSEIDKNEENDGFQRLCRAMNSYADCHLKAIAKLCHRRTIPFFVRFNAKISA
;
A
#
# COMPACT_ATOMS: atom_id res chain seq x y z
N MET A 1 -37.16 21.80 7.76
CA MET A 1 -35.84 22.01 8.38
C MET A 1 -35.55 20.79 9.24
N PHE A 2 -34.90 19.76 8.67
CA PHE A 2 -34.50 18.55 9.39
C PHE A 2 -33.00 18.37 9.15
N TYR A 3 -32.23 18.61 10.21
CA TYR A 3 -30.81 18.25 10.28
C TYR A 3 -30.74 16.77 10.63
N THR A 4 -30.30 15.93 9.69
CA THR A 4 -29.74 14.61 10.01
C THR A 4 -28.25 14.66 9.74
N THR A 5 -27.51 15.01 10.79
CA THR A 5 -26.07 14.79 10.90
C THR A 5 -25.81 13.28 10.93
N THR A 6 -25.61 12.67 9.77
CA THR A 6 -25.00 11.35 9.69
C THR A 6 -23.53 11.50 10.03
N ASN A 7 -23.24 11.16 11.28
CA ASN A 7 -21.91 10.98 11.84
C ASN A 7 -21.23 9.83 11.09
N THR A 8 -20.66 10.13 9.92
CA THR A 8 -19.70 9.27 9.25
C THR A 8 -18.49 9.20 10.16
N LYS A 9 -18.49 8.18 11.04
CA LYS A 9 -17.30 7.75 11.75
C LYS A 9 -16.19 7.69 10.71
N ALA A 10 -15.25 8.62 10.82
CA ALA A 10 -14.09 8.71 9.97
C ALA A 10 -13.52 7.31 9.85
N VAL A 11 -13.58 6.74 8.63
CA VAL A 11 -12.82 5.55 8.30
C VAL A 11 -11.40 5.89 8.75
N ARG A 12 -10.91 5.22 9.79
CA ARG A 12 -9.56 5.45 10.28
C ARG A 12 -8.64 5.35 9.08
N ARG A 13 -7.91 6.43 8.78
CA ARG A 13 -6.87 6.49 7.74
C ARG A 13 -5.87 5.33 7.84
N ASP A 14 -5.83 4.67 9.00
CA ASP A 14 -5.00 3.51 9.31
C ASP A 14 -5.46 2.18 8.67
N THR A 15 -6.67 2.12 8.07
CA THR A 15 -7.29 0.83 7.69
C THR A 15 -7.12 0.46 6.20
N PHE A 16 -6.81 1.44 5.34
CA PHE A 16 -6.57 1.23 3.91
C PHE A 16 -5.37 2.07 3.48
N ALA A 17 -4.16 1.61 3.79
CA ALA A 17 -2.98 2.14 3.12
C ALA A 17 -2.99 1.58 1.69
N VAL A 18 -3.57 2.32 0.74
CA VAL A 18 -3.36 2.09 -0.70
C VAL A 18 -1.93 2.54 -0.98
N GLY A 19 -0.96 1.67 -0.69
CA GLY A 19 0.45 2.00 -0.78
C GLY A 19 1.18 0.92 -1.55
N SER A 20 2.19 1.32 -2.33
CA SER A 20 3.15 0.35 -2.84
C SER A 20 3.78 -0.41 -1.67
N PRO A 21 4.20 -1.67 -1.84
CA PRO A 21 4.74 -2.43 -0.71
C PRO A 21 6.04 -1.85 -0.14
N LEU A 22 6.71 -1.02 -0.93
CA LEU A 22 7.78 -0.16 -0.48
C LEU A 22 7.34 0.90 0.55
N ASN A 23 6.16 1.49 0.43
CA ASN A 23 5.65 2.43 1.43
C ASN A 23 5.28 1.72 2.72
N ALA A 24 4.59 0.59 2.61
CA ALA A 24 4.29 -0.22 3.78
C ALA A 24 5.58 -0.60 4.54
N LEU A 25 6.64 -0.93 3.79
CA LEU A 25 7.96 -1.17 4.38
C LEU A 25 8.57 0.08 5.02
N ILE A 26 8.55 1.22 4.34
CA ILE A 26 9.05 2.50 4.88
C ILE A 26 8.29 2.89 6.15
N ASP A 27 6.97 2.75 6.17
CA ASP A 27 6.12 3.03 7.33
C ASP A 27 6.41 2.09 8.49
N ILE A 28 6.59 0.79 8.22
CA ILE A 28 7.03 -0.18 9.24
C ILE A 28 8.39 0.22 9.83
N ILE A 29 9.30 0.77 9.03
CA ILE A 29 10.65 1.22 9.43
C ILE A 29 10.62 2.58 10.15
N ILE A 30 9.65 3.45 9.88
CA ILE A 30 9.57 4.80 10.49
C ILE A 30 8.64 4.87 11.71
N SER A 31 7.59 4.04 11.79
CA SER A 31 6.71 3.83 12.95
C SER A 31 7.41 3.84 14.34
N ASN A 32 7.35 4.96 15.04
CA ASN A 32 8.05 5.22 16.29
C ASN A 32 7.51 4.44 17.52
N LYS A 33 6.81 3.31 17.31
CA LYS A 33 5.96 2.72 18.36
C LYS A 33 6.75 2.14 19.54
N GLU A 34 8.02 1.76 19.41
CA GLU A 34 8.87 1.31 20.52
C GLU A 34 10.37 1.52 20.16
N ASN A 35 11.28 1.62 21.15
CA ASN A 35 12.75 1.66 21.00
C ASN A 35 13.32 0.32 20.47
N LYS A 36 12.71 -0.23 19.42
CA LYS A 36 13.10 -1.48 18.77
C LYS A 36 13.93 -1.19 17.53
N SER A 37 14.89 -2.06 17.24
CA SER A 37 15.63 -1.94 15.99
C SER A 37 14.68 -2.08 14.80
N PRO A 38 14.97 -1.48 13.64
CA PRO A 38 14.13 -1.65 12.46
C PRO A 38 13.96 -3.11 12.01
N LEU A 39 14.97 -3.95 12.26
CA LEU A 39 14.90 -5.40 12.03
C LEU A 39 13.83 -6.04 12.92
N ASP A 40 13.84 -5.74 14.21
CA ASP A 40 12.85 -6.27 15.17
C ASP A 40 11.43 -5.78 14.84
N ARG A 41 11.31 -4.58 14.27
CA ARG A 41 10.03 -4.00 13.87
C ARG A 41 9.46 -4.70 12.64
N ILE A 42 10.30 -5.03 11.66
CA ILE A 42 9.88 -5.84 10.51
C ILE A 42 9.55 -7.27 10.95
N ALA A 43 10.36 -7.88 11.82
CA ALA A 43 10.07 -9.19 12.37
C ALA A 43 8.70 -9.22 13.08
N ALA A 44 8.46 -8.26 13.97
CA ALA A 44 7.18 -8.14 14.67
C ALA A 44 5.99 -7.86 13.74
N ALA A 45 6.19 -7.07 12.68
CA ALA A 45 5.16 -6.85 11.65
C ALA A 45 4.84 -8.15 10.91
N CYS A 46 5.87 -8.94 10.58
CA CYS A 46 5.71 -10.24 9.93
C CYS A 46 5.03 -11.28 10.83
N ASP A 47 5.30 -11.30 12.13
CA ASP A 47 4.63 -12.19 13.07
C ASP A 47 3.13 -11.86 13.20
N LYS A 48 2.81 -10.57 13.29
CA LYS A 48 1.42 -10.09 13.29
C LYS A 48 0.71 -10.44 11.98
N HIS A 49 1.38 -10.25 10.86
CA HIS A 49 0.87 -10.60 9.53
C HIS A 49 0.58 -12.10 9.40
N ASN A 50 1.52 -12.95 9.84
CA ASN A 50 1.32 -14.40 9.84
C ASN A 50 0.14 -14.84 10.73
N SER A 51 -0.02 -14.18 11.89
CA SER A 51 -1.15 -14.41 12.78
C SER A 51 -2.48 -13.98 12.13
N PHE A 52 -2.49 -12.86 11.43
CA PHE A 52 -3.63 -12.38 10.66
C PHE A 52 -4.02 -13.36 9.54
N LEU A 53 -3.06 -13.83 8.74
CA LEU A 53 -3.31 -14.85 7.71
C LEU A 53 -3.82 -16.16 8.30
N SER A 54 -3.29 -16.58 9.45
CA SER A 54 -3.80 -17.76 10.17
C SER A 54 -5.26 -17.57 10.61
N CYS A 55 -5.62 -16.37 11.07
CA CYS A 55 -7.00 -16.02 11.40
C CYS A 55 -7.92 -16.10 10.17
N ILE A 56 -7.54 -15.46 9.07
CA ILE A 56 -8.30 -15.50 7.80
C ILE A 56 -8.52 -16.93 7.31
N ARG A 57 -7.51 -17.81 7.45
CA ARG A 57 -7.61 -19.20 7.01
C ARG A 57 -8.66 -20.01 7.76
N LYS A 58 -8.97 -19.63 9.01
CA LYS A 58 -10.04 -20.26 9.83
C LYS A 58 -11.44 -19.82 9.40
N CYS A 59 -11.57 -18.67 8.74
CA CYS A 59 -12.87 -18.22 8.21
C CYS A 59 -13.34 -19.13 7.09
N GLN A 60 -14.66 -19.28 6.92
CA GLN A 60 -15.22 -20.00 5.77
C GLN A 60 -14.76 -19.36 4.44
N HIS A 61 -14.67 -20.17 3.40
CA HIS A 61 -14.29 -19.68 2.08
C HIS A 61 -15.37 -18.72 1.56
N SER A 62 -14.96 -17.52 1.15
CA SER A 62 -15.82 -16.48 0.60
C SER A 62 -15.01 -15.51 -0.27
N ILE A 63 -15.69 -14.80 -1.17
CA ILE A 63 -15.07 -13.74 -1.99
C ILE A 63 -14.42 -12.68 -1.10
N ALA A 64 -15.07 -12.28 -0.01
CA ALA A 64 -14.52 -11.31 0.94
C ALA A 64 -13.21 -11.81 1.58
N ARG A 65 -13.16 -13.10 1.97
CA ARG A 65 -11.94 -13.71 2.49
C ARG A 65 -10.81 -13.66 1.46
N GLN A 66 -11.11 -13.95 0.19
CA GLN A 66 -10.13 -13.92 -0.89
C GLN A 66 -9.61 -12.50 -1.13
N ILE A 67 -10.49 -11.50 -1.26
CA ILE A 67 -10.12 -10.09 -1.42
C ILE A 67 -9.20 -9.62 -0.28
N ILE A 68 -9.54 -9.94 0.97
CA ILE A 68 -8.71 -9.55 2.13
C ILE A 68 -7.34 -10.23 2.06
N ALA A 69 -7.29 -11.52 1.69
CA ALA A 69 -6.03 -12.26 1.58
C ALA A 69 -5.14 -11.74 0.45
N ASP A 70 -5.73 -11.46 -0.72
CA ASP A 70 -5.04 -10.90 -1.89
C ASP A 70 -4.51 -9.49 -1.58
N GLY A 71 -5.26 -8.70 -0.83
CA GLY A 71 -4.81 -7.39 -0.33
C GLY A 71 -3.55 -7.44 0.55
N GLN A 72 -3.14 -8.62 1.03
CA GLN A 72 -1.92 -8.77 1.82
C GLN A 72 -0.67 -9.17 1.02
N GLN A 73 -0.73 -9.24 -0.31
CA GLN A 73 0.42 -9.61 -1.16
C GLN A 73 1.66 -8.73 -0.89
N ALA A 74 1.45 -7.44 -0.63
CA ALA A 74 2.48 -6.50 -0.20
C ALA A 74 3.28 -7.02 1.01
N MET A 75 2.58 -7.38 2.08
CA MET A 75 3.18 -7.83 3.33
C MET A 75 3.79 -9.22 3.19
N ASN A 76 3.18 -10.10 2.37
CA ASN A 76 3.77 -11.38 1.99
C ASN A 76 5.15 -11.20 1.35
N ALA A 77 5.26 -10.29 0.37
CA ALA A 77 6.52 -10.01 -0.29
C ALA A 77 7.56 -9.45 0.70
N ILE A 78 7.19 -8.49 1.56
CA ILE A 78 8.07 -7.95 2.61
C ILE A 78 8.62 -9.07 3.48
N CYS A 79 7.75 -9.92 4.01
CA CYS A 79 8.14 -10.94 4.97
C CYS A 79 8.94 -12.09 4.35
N GLN A 80 8.65 -12.44 3.10
CA GLN A 80 9.47 -13.40 2.35
C GLN A 80 10.87 -12.86 2.08
N SER A 81 10.98 -11.62 1.59
CA SER A 81 12.28 -10.97 1.37
C SER A 81 13.04 -10.81 2.68
N PHE A 82 12.38 -10.43 3.77
CA PHE A 82 12.99 -10.35 5.09
C PHE A 82 13.57 -11.69 5.55
N ARG A 83 12.91 -12.81 5.24
CA ARG A 83 13.36 -14.14 5.69
C ARG A 83 14.47 -14.75 4.83
N ILE A 84 14.43 -14.51 3.52
CA ILE A 84 15.22 -15.31 2.55
C ILE A 84 16.31 -14.47 1.86
N ASP A 85 16.11 -13.15 1.73
CA ASP A 85 16.97 -12.30 0.91
C ASP A 85 18.05 -11.61 1.76
N LYS A 86 19.29 -12.11 1.67
CA LYS A 86 20.45 -11.51 2.36
C LYS A 86 20.83 -10.13 1.79
N GLU A 87 20.58 -9.87 0.50
CA GLU A 87 20.79 -8.55 -0.11
C GLU A 87 19.81 -7.54 0.51
N PHE A 88 18.56 -7.97 0.70
CA PHE A 88 17.57 -7.17 1.41
C PHE A 88 18.01 -6.83 2.83
N GLN A 89 18.40 -7.84 3.63
CA GLN A 89 18.79 -7.65 5.03
C GLN A 89 20.04 -6.79 5.20
N ASN A 90 21.07 -7.01 4.38
CA ASN A 90 22.39 -6.42 4.60
C ASN A 90 22.60 -5.08 3.89
N PHE A 91 21.83 -4.80 2.82
CA PHE A 91 22.07 -3.63 1.98
C PHE A 91 20.83 -2.74 1.82
N VAL A 92 19.72 -3.33 1.37
CA VAL A 92 18.50 -2.55 1.10
C VAL A 92 17.91 -1.98 2.38
N LEU A 93 17.72 -2.83 3.39
CA LEU A 93 17.05 -2.47 4.62
C LEU A 93 17.84 -1.42 5.44
N PRO A 94 19.16 -1.56 5.68
CA PRO A 94 19.93 -0.51 6.36
C PRO A 94 19.86 0.83 5.64
N CYS A 95 19.77 0.83 4.32
CA CYS A 95 19.59 2.07 3.59
C CYS A 95 18.19 2.68 3.78
N LEU A 96 17.14 1.88 3.69
CA LEU A 96 15.77 2.34 3.94
C LEU A 96 15.60 2.86 5.36
N VAL A 97 16.27 2.26 6.34
CA VAL A 97 16.32 2.78 7.72
C VAL A 97 16.92 4.19 7.75
N ARG A 98 18.03 4.39 7.06
CA ARG A 98 18.75 5.68 7.07
C ARG A 98 18.02 6.76 6.28
N ASN A 99 17.40 6.40 5.16
CA ASN A 99 16.88 7.34 4.17
C ASN A 99 15.36 7.33 4.02
N GLY A 100 14.65 6.40 4.64
CA GLY A 100 13.19 6.23 4.54
C GLY A 100 12.41 7.53 4.73
N PRO A 101 12.66 8.32 5.79
CA PRO A 101 11.98 9.60 5.98
C PRO A 101 12.22 10.59 4.83
N ARG A 102 13.43 10.61 4.25
CA ARG A 102 13.76 11.47 3.11
C ARG A 102 13.13 10.98 1.81
N ILE A 103 13.06 9.66 1.62
CA ILE A 103 12.38 9.02 0.48
C ILE A 103 10.88 9.37 0.54
N GLY A 104 10.22 9.11 1.67
CA GLY A 104 8.80 9.41 1.86
C GLY A 104 8.48 10.89 1.64
N LYS A 105 9.29 11.80 2.22
CA LYS A 105 9.13 13.25 2.02
C LYS A 105 9.31 13.67 0.56
N SER A 106 10.24 13.05 -0.18
CA SER A 106 10.48 13.39 -1.59
C SER A 106 9.29 13.04 -2.49
N CYS A 107 8.47 12.08 -2.07
CA CYS A 107 7.32 11.60 -2.86
C CYS A 107 5.97 11.95 -2.24
N GLN A 108 5.93 12.87 -1.27
CA GLN A 108 4.71 13.27 -0.58
C GLN A 108 3.65 13.86 -1.53
N LEU A 109 4.06 14.65 -2.54
CA LEU A 109 3.14 15.19 -3.53
C LEU A 109 2.44 14.08 -4.34
N HIS A 110 3.22 13.10 -4.81
CA HIS A 110 2.69 11.97 -5.56
C HIS A 110 1.76 11.09 -4.70
N TRP A 111 2.06 10.96 -3.39
CA TRP A 111 1.13 10.33 -2.44
C TRP A 111 -0.19 11.09 -2.38
N SER A 112 -0.17 12.41 -2.18
CA SER A 112 -1.40 13.21 -2.05
C SER A 112 -2.27 13.17 -3.31
N LEU A 113 -1.66 13.15 -4.50
CA LEU A 113 -2.40 12.99 -5.76
C LEU A 113 -3.06 11.61 -5.85
N MET A 114 -2.30 10.55 -5.57
CA MET A 114 -2.84 9.19 -5.58
C MET A 114 -3.95 9.00 -4.54
N GLU A 115 -3.80 9.54 -3.34
CA GLU A 115 -4.82 9.48 -2.29
C GLU A 115 -6.12 10.17 -2.75
N SER A 116 -6.02 11.33 -3.41
CA SER A 116 -7.18 12.01 -4.01
C SER A 116 -7.88 11.13 -5.05
N ASP A 117 -7.12 10.54 -5.97
CA ASP A 117 -7.68 9.69 -7.04
C ASP A 117 -8.35 8.42 -6.48
N VAL A 118 -7.83 7.86 -5.39
CA VAL A 118 -8.47 6.75 -4.66
C VAL A 118 -9.84 7.17 -4.13
N TYR A 119 -9.92 8.31 -3.43
CA TYR A 119 -11.20 8.79 -2.91
C TYR A 119 -12.20 9.09 -4.02
N GLU A 120 -11.75 9.72 -5.11
CA GLU A 120 -12.60 10.01 -6.26
C GLU A 120 -13.15 8.73 -6.88
N THR A 121 -12.30 7.73 -7.15
CA THR A 121 -12.69 6.43 -7.72
C THR A 121 -13.68 5.68 -6.82
N ILE A 122 -13.43 5.66 -5.50
CA ILE A 122 -14.34 5.00 -4.54
C ILE A 122 -15.67 5.74 -4.46
N SER A 123 -15.64 7.08 -4.41
CA SER A 123 -16.84 7.91 -4.30
C SER A 123 -17.73 7.76 -5.54
N GLN A 124 -17.15 7.80 -6.75
CA GLN A 124 -17.84 7.54 -8.01
C GLN A 124 -18.58 6.20 -7.94
N ARG A 125 -17.91 5.13 -7.49
CA ARG A 125 -18.57 3.82 -7.32
C ARG A 125 -19.66 3.80 -6.26
N GLN A 126 -19.51 4.51 -5.15
CA GLN A 126 -20.56 4.58 -4.13
C GLN A 126 -21.83 5.27 -4.63
N PHE A 127 -21.70 6.29 -5.50
CA PHE A 127 -22.85 6.91 -6.16
C PHE A 127 -23.61 5.93 -7.06
N LEU A 128 -22.91 5.02 -7.74
CA LEU A 128 -23.53 3.99 -8.59
C LEU A 128 -24.36 2.97 -7.79
N TYR A 129 -23.94 2.63 -6.57
CA TYR A 129 -24.65 1.67 -5.72
C TYR A 129 -25.87 2.25 -4.98
N ASN A 130 -26.00 3.59 -4.89
CA ASN A 130 -27.04 4.26 -4.12
C ASN A 130 -28.26 4.72 -4.95
N GLY A 131 -28.47 4.16 -6.15
CA GLY A 131 -29.73 4.33 -6.89
C GLY A 131 -29.62 4.97 -8.28
N TYR A 132 -28.43 5.03 -8.87
CA TYR A 132 -28.27 5.37 -10.29
C TYR A 132 -28.43 4.11 -11.15
N ASP A 133 -29.20 4.20 -12.24
CA ASP A 133 -29.40 3.06 -13.15
C ASP A 133 -28.04 2.70 -13.81
N PRO A 134 -27.53 1.46 -13.65
CA PRO A 134 -26.27 1.04 -14.27
C PRO A 134 -26.24 1.17 -15.79
N SER A 135 -27.40 1.33 -16.44
CA SER A 135 -27.52 1.54 -17.89
C SER A 135 -27.22 2.98 -18.35
N GLU A 136 -27.17 3.96 -17.44
CA GLU A 136 -26.81 5.35 -17.75
C GLU A 136 -25.33 5.67 -17.51
N ILE A 137 -24.56 4.72 -16.99
CA ILE A 137 -23.12 4.90 -16.78
C ILE A 137 -22.44 4.77 -18.14
N ASP A 138 -21.87 5.87 -18.63
CA ASP A 138 -20.95 5.79 -19.75
C ASP A 138 -19.75 4.95 -19.30
N LYS A 139 -19.59 3.76 -19.90
CA LYS A 139 -18.47 2.83 -19.64
C LYS A 139 -17.11 3.52 -19.81
N ASN A 140 -17.07 4.65 -20.53
CA ASN A 140 -15.88 5.47 -20.68
C ASN A 140 -15.49 6.23 -19.39
N GLU A 141 -16.44 6.70 -18.57
CA GLU A 141 -16.15 7.44 -17.33
C GLU A 141 -15.64 6.54 -16.20
N GLU A 142 -16.22 5.34 -16.03
CA GLU A 142 -15.72 4.37 -15.04
C GLU A 142 -14.28 3.94 -15.39
N ASN A 143 -14.00 3.78 -16.69
CA ASN A 143 -12.67 3.44 -17.16
C ASN A 143 -11.67 4.60 -16.96
N ASP A 144 -12.11 5.85 -17.04
CA ASP A 144 -11.26 7.02 -16.84
C ASP A 144 -10.83 7.18 -15.37
N GLY A 145 -11.74 6.96 -14.40
CA GLY A 145 -11.40 6.95 -12.97
C GLY A 145 -10.33 5.92 -12.61
N PHE A 146 -10.50 4.67 -13.07
CA PHE A 146 -9.48 3.62 -12.89
C PHE A 146 -8.17 3.92 -13.61
N GLN A 147 -8.22 4.49 -14.81
CA GLN A 147 -7.02 4.88 -15.55
C GLN A 147 -6.24 5.99 -14.84
N ARG A 148 -6.93 7.00 -14.30
CA ARG A 148 -6.31 8.05 -13.47
C ARG A 148 -5.62 7.44 -12.26
N LEU A 149 -6.33 6.58 -11.51
CA LEU A 149 -5.77 5.89 -10.34
C LEU A 149 -4.52 5.07 -10.69
N CYS A 150 -4.56 4.28 -11.77
CA CYS A 150 -3.42 3.50 -12.25
C CYS A 150 -2.21 4.40 -12.60
N ARG A 151 -2.45 5.54 -13.26
CA ARG A 151 -1.38 6.52 -13.57
C ARG A 151 -0.79 7.12 -12.30
N ALA A 152 -1.61 7.50 -11.32
CA ALA A 152 -1.15 8.06 -10.07
C ALA A 152 -0.33 7.05 -9.24
N MET A 153 -0.79 5.79 -9.17
CA MET A 153 -0.04 4.70 -8.54
C MET A 153 1.33 4.50 -9.20
N ASN A 154 1.39 4.47 -10.53
CA ASN A 154 2.65 4.34 -11.27
C ASN A 154 3.59 5.53 -11.05
N SER A 155 3.05 6.75 -11.09
CA SER A 155 3.81 7.99 -10.84
C SER A 155 4.42 7.97 -9.44
N TYR A 156 3.66 7.52 -8.46
CA TYR A 156 4.11 7.42 -7.07
C TYR A 156 5.18 6.35 -6.85
N ALA A 157 5.02 5.18 -7.48
CA ALA A 157 6.02 4.11 -7.47
C ALA A 157 7.33 4.54 -8.15
N ASP A 158 7.25 5.23 -9.30
CA ASP A 158 8.41 5.74 -10.03
C ASP A 158 9.17 6.80 -9.21
N CYS A 159 8.45 7.72 -8.54
CA CYS A 159 9.07 8.66 -7.62
C CYS A 159 9.90 7.94 -6.55
N HIS A 160 9.34 6.90 -5.95
CA HIS A 160 10.00 6.11 -4.92
C HIS A 160 11.26 5.41 -5.44
N LEU A 161 11.19 4.77 -6.62
CA LEU A 161 12.35 4.14 -7.25
C LEU A 161 13.45 5.16 -7.56
N LYS A 162 13.10 6.36 -8.05
CA LYS A 162 14.05 7.45 -8.29
C LYS A 162 14.69 7.95 -7.00
N ALA A 163 13.90 8.14 -5.93
CA ALA A 163 14.40 8.56 -4.63
C ALA A 163 15.35 7.52 -4.03
N ILE A 164 15.01 6.24 -4.14
CA ILE A 164 15.89 5.12 -3.74
C ILE A 164 17.16 5.09 -4.56
N ALA A 165 17.09 5.21 -5.89
CA ALA A 165 18.26 5.23 -6.74
C ALA A 165 19.24 6.34 -6.33
N LYS A 166 18.70 7.49 -5.94
CA LYS A 166 19.46 8.67 -5.49
C LYS A 166 20.04 8.51 -4.07
N LEU A 167 19.29 7.94 -3.13
CA LEU A 167 19.65 7.92 -1.70
C LEU A 167 20.26 6.60 -1.22
N CYS A 168 19.97 5.50 -1.91
CA CYS A 168 20.32 4.13 -1.52
C CYS A 168 21.19 3.36 -2.51
N HIS A 169 21.63 4.03 -3.59
CA HIS A 169 22.42 3.45 -4.68
C HIS A 169 21.59 2.65 -5.68
N ARG A 170 21.93 2.78 -6.97
CA ARG A 170 21.23 2.12 -8.10
C ARG A 170 21.20 0.59 -8.01
N ARG A 171 22.14 -0.02 -7.27
CA ARG A 171 22.17 -1.49 -7.03
C ARG A 171 20.95 -2.00 -6.28
N THR A 172 20.20 -1.15 -5.56
CA THR A 172 18.95 -1.54 -4.91
C THR A 172 17.76 -1.62 -5.87
N ILE A 173 17.83 -0.99 -7.05
CA ILE A 173 16.71 -0.93 -8.01
C ILE A 173 16.24 -2.34 -8.45
N PRO A 174 17.13 -3.29 -8.82
CA PRO A 174 16.70 -4.63 -9.19
C PRO A 174 15.96 -5.37 -8.07
N PHE A 175 16.30 -5.10 -6.80
CA PHE A 175 15.51 -5.62 -5.68
C PHE A 175 14.09 -5.06 -5.75
N PHE A 176 13.90 -3.74 -5.84
CA PHE A 176 12.56 -3.14 -5.85
C PHE A 176 11.73 -3.44 -7.10
N VAL A 177 12.38 -3.63 -8.26
CA VAL A 177 11.70 -4.09 -9.47
C VAL A 177 11.20 -5.52 -9.30
N ARG A 178 12.05 -6.45 -8.82
CA ARG A 178 11.64 -7.83 -8.51
C ARG A 178 10.58 -7.86 -7.41
N PHE A 179 10.72 -6.99 -6.43
CA PHE A 179 9.81 -6.87 -5.31
C PHE A 179 8.41 -6.49 -5.80
N ASN A 180 8.29 -5.43 -6.61
CA ASN A 180 7.03 -5.01 -7.23
C ASN A 180 6.47 -6.07 -8.19
N ALA A 181 7.29 -6.74 -8.98
CA ALA A 181 6.85 -7.79 -9.91
C ALA A 181 6.23 -9.01 -9.20
N LYS A 182 6.73 -9.38 -8.01
CA LYS A 182 6.19 -10.49 -7.21
C LYS A 182 4.77 -10.24 -6.65
N ILE A 183 4.31 -9.00 -6.67
CA ILE A 183 2.95 -8.62 -6.26
C ILE A 183 1.99 -8.61 -7.46
N SER A 184 2.51 -8.59 -8.68
CA SER A 184 1.71 -8.57 -9.92
C SER A 184 1.47 -9.96 -10.53
N ALA A 185 1.93 -11.03 -9.88
CA ALA A 185 1.82 -12.43 -10.30
C ALA A 185 0.97 -13.23 -9.30
#